data_AF-A0A7H8SA15-F1
#
_entry.id   AF-A0A7H8SA15-F1
#
_cell.length_a   1.000
_cell.length_b   1.000
_cell.length_c   1.000
_cell.angle_alpha   90.00
_cell.angle_beta   90.00
_cell.angle_gamma   90.00
#
_symmetry.space_group_name_H-M   'P 1'
#
loop_
_entity.id
_entity.type
_entity.pdbx_description
1 polymer ?
#
loop_
_entity_poly.entity_id
_entity_poly.type
_entity_poly.pdbx_seq_one_letter_code
_entity_poly.pdbx_strand_id
1 'polypeptide(L)'
;MERTTVPKTGKMLAVKLDLPASKMRYHLTALEKAGLVEIERTEVINGIVQKFYRPIAKDIRREGISLIQYTGKSNNGAIRALQMALERF
;
A
#
# COMPACT_ATOMS: atom_id res chain seq x y z
N MET A 1 2.61 -21.96 1.74
CA MET A 1 2.03 -20.75 1.09
C MET A 1 3.07 -20.17 0.14
N GLU A 2 2.97 -20.47 -1.14
CA GLU A 2 4.00 -20.11 -2.11
C GLU A 2 3.84 -18.65 -2.57
N ARG A 3 4.85 -17.83 -2.25
CA ARG A 3 4.94 -16.40 -2.58
C ARG A 3 5.52 -16.24 -3.98
N THR A 4 4.75 -16.56 -5.01
CA THR A 4 5.23 -16.69 -6.41
C THR A 4 5.45 -15.36 -7.15
N THR A 5 6.09 -14.36 -6.53
CA THR A 5 6.59 -13.19 -7.26
C THR A 5 8.10 -13.31 -7.40
N VAL A 6 8.58 -13.71 -8.57
CA VAL A 6 10.01 -13.78 -8.88
C VAL A 6 10.65 -12.41 -8.58
N PRO A 7 11.66 -12.35 -7.69
CA PRO A 7 12.25 -11.08 -7.31
C PRO A 7 12.99 -10.45 -8.50
N LYS A 8 13.01 -9.13 -8.55
CA LYS A 8 13.53 -8.36 -9.69
C LYS A 8 14.52 -7.31 -9.22
N THR A 9 15.51 -7.04 -10.04
CA THR A 9 16.44 -5.93 -9.78
C THR A 9 15.78 -4.60 -10.16
N GLY A 10 16.31 -3.50 -9.61
CA GLY A 10 15.85 -2.17 -10.00
C GLY A 10 15.96 -1.91 -11.50
N LYS A 11 16.98 -2.45 -12.16
CA LYS A 11 17.12 -2.35 -13.63
C LYS A 11 16.00 -3.08 -14.37
N MET A 12 15.65 -4.30 -13.94
CA MET A 12 14.56 -5.06 -14.55
C MET A 12 13.21 -4.36 -14.39
N LEU A 13 12.96 -3.76 -13.22
CA LEU A 13 11.73 -3.01 -12.95
C LEU A 13 11.68 -1.70 -13.74
N ALA A 14 12.80 -0.99 -13.84
CA ALA A 14 12.93 0.23 -14.65
C ALA A 14 12.57 -0.03 -16.11
N VAL A 15 13.12 -1.09 -16.71
CA VAL A 15 12.80 -1.50 -18.09
C VAL A 15 11.33 -1.91 -18.22
N LYS A 16 10.82 -2.73 -17.29
CA LYS A 16 9.42 -3.22 -17.36
C LYS A 16 8.38 -2.09 -17.26
N LEU A 17 8.68 -1.04 -16.50
CA LEU A 17 7.76 0.06 -16.23
C LEU A 17 8.06 1.31 -17.07
N ASP A 18 9.02 1.22 -17.99
CA ASP A 18 9.51 2.34 -18.82
C ASP A 18 9.87 3.58 -17.98
N LEU A 19 10.61 3.36 -16.89
CA LEU A 19 11.05 4.40 -15.96
C LEU A 19 12.57 4.55 -15.98
N PRO A 20 13.09 5.78 -15.85
CA PRO A 20 14.52 6.01 -15.63
C PRO A 20 15.04 5.24 -14.40
N ALA A 21 16.23 4.64 -14.52
CA ALA A 21 16.84 3.86 -13.44
C ALA A 21 17.02 4.64 -12.13
N SER A 22 17.28 5.95 -12.23
CA SER A 22 17.39 6.86 -11.08
C SER A 22 16.06 6.96 -10.30
N LYS A 23 14.93 7.12 -11.01
CA LYS A 23 13.59 7.14 -10.41
C LYS A 23 13.24 5.78 -9.80
N MET A 24 13.55 4.69 -10.50
CA MET A 24 13.30 3.35 -9.98
C MET A 24 14.04 3.09 -8.67
N ARG A 25 15.32 3.48 -8.58
CA ARG A 25 16.08 3.40 -7.33
C ARG A 25 15.44 4.22 -6.21
N TYR A 26 15.02 5.44 -6.50
CA TYR A 26 14.32 6.28 -5.52
C TYR A 26 13.05 5.61 -4.98
N HIS A 27 12.21 5.08 -5.86
CA HIS A 27 10.98 4.38 -5.46
C HIS A 27 11.27 3.11 -4.66
N LEU A 28 12.24 2.29 -5.06
CA LEU A 28 12.60 1.08 -4.32
C LEU A 28 13.12 1.40 -2.92
N THR A 29 13.94 2.44 -2.74
CA THR A 29 14.37 2.87 -1.42
C THR A 29 13.20 3.37 -0.57
N ALA A 30 12.24 4.09 -1.16
CA ALA A 30 11.05 4.53 -0.44
C ALA A 30 10.15 3.36 -0.01
N LEU A 31 9.92 2.40 -0.91
CA LEU A 31 9.12 1.20 -0.64
C LEU A 31 9.79 0.28 0.40
N GLU A 32 11.12 0.15 0.36
CA GLU A 32 11.90 -0.62 1.34
C GLU A 32 11.78 0.01 2.73
N LYS A 33 11.95 1.34 2.83
CA LYS A 33 11.77 2.08 4.09
C LYS A 33 10.34 2.00 4.63
N ALA A 34 9.34 1.96 3.75
CA ALA A 34 7.95 1.79 4.12
C ALA A 34 7.58 0.32 4.46
N GLY A 35 8.51 -0.63 4.32
CA GLY A 35 8.27 -2.05 4.57
C GLY A 35 7.37 -2.73 3.53
N LEU A 36 7.21 -2.14 2.33
CA LEU A 36 6.34 -2.67 1.28
C LEU A 36 7.08 -3.65 0.35
N VAL A 37 8.41 -3.54 0.28
CA VAL A 37 9.29 -4.47 -0.43
C VAL A 37 10.47 -4.84 0.46
N GLU A 38 11.05 -6.02 0.20
CA GLU A 38 12.25 -6.50 0.87
C GLU A 38 13.28 -6.97 -0.17
N ILE A 39 14.56 -6.96 0.23
CA ILE A 39 15.65 -7.53 -0.56
C ILE A 39 15.71 -9.03 -0.23
N GLU A 40 15.33 -9.88 -1.18
CA GLU A 40 15.42 -11.34 -1.00
C GLU A 40 16.87 -11.81 -1.01
N ARG A 41 17.66 -11.23 -1.93
CA ARG A 41 19.09 -11.55 -2.06
C ARG A 41 19.85 -10.43 -2.74
N THR A 42 21.15 -10.47 -2.58
CA THR A 42 22.09 -9.60 -3.26
C THR A 42 23.12 -10.46 -3.96
N GLU A 43 23.38 -10.20 -5.23
CA GLU A 43 24.35 -10.94 -6.05
C GLU A 43 25.34 -9.98 -6.68
N VAL A 44 26.57 -10.46 -6.93
CA VAL A 44 27.56 -9.72 -7.68
C VAL A 44 27.59 -10.27 -9.10
N ILE A 45 27.14 -9.47 -10.07
CA ILE A 45 27.11 -9.84 -11.48
C ILE A 45 28.04 -8.88 -12.22
N ASN A 46 29.11 -9.41 -12.82
CA ASN A 46 30.16 -8.62 -13.49
C ASN A 46 30.77 -7.53 -12.58
N GLY A 47 31.01 -7.86 -11.31
CA GLY A 47 31.54 -6.91 -10.32
C GLY A 47 30.52 -5.88 -9.81
N ILE A 48 29.28 -5.90 -10.30
CA ILE A 48 28.23 -4.98 -9.86
C ILE A 48 27.33 -5.68 -8.85
N VAL A 49 27.20 -5.09 -7.66
CA VAL A 49 26.26 -5.52 -6.62
C VAL A 49 24.83 -5.23 -7.08
N GLN A 50 24.04 -6.27 -7.28
CA GLN A 50 22.63 -6.21 -7.67
C GLN A 50 21.73 -6.73 -6.56
N LYS A 51 20.78 -5.89 -6.14
CA LYS A 51 19.75 -6.23 -5.16
C LYS A 51 18.50 -6.75 -5.87
N PHE A 52 17.98 -7.88 -5.39
CA PHE A 52 16.76 -8.49 -5.88
C PHE A 52 15.61 -8.20 -4.91
N TYR A 53 14.66 -7.39 -5.37
CA TYR A 53 13.52 -6.93 -4.57
C TYR A 53 12.29 -7.80 -4.81
N ARG A 54 11.51 -8.00 -3.76
CA ARG A 54 10.17 -8.61 -3.83
C ARG A 54 9.16 -7.86 -2.96
N PRO A 55 7.86 -7.88 -3.31
CA PRO A 55 6.82 -7.37 -2.43
C PRO A 55 6.65 -8.27 -1.20
N ILE A 56 6.30 -7.67 -0.06
CA ILE A 56 6.05 -8.43 1.19
C ILE A 56 4.74 -9.22 1.14
N ALA A 57 3.80 -8.82 0.28
CA ALA A 57 2.46 -9.40 0.15
C ALA A 57 1.98 -9.31 -1.31
N LYS A 58 1.00 -10.16 -1.66
CA LYS A 58 0.36 -10.14 -2.99
C LYS A 58 -0.63 -8.99 -3.14
N ASP A 59 -1.26 -8.57 -2.04
CA ASP A 59 -2.22 -7.48 -1.97
C ASP A 59 -1.95 -6.67 -0.71
N ILE A 60 -1.95 -5.35 -0.83
CA ILE A 60 -1.70 -4.40 0.27
C ILE A 60 -2.87 -3.42 0.27
N ARG A 61 -3.67 -3.46 1.33
CA ARG A 61 -4.84 -2.60 1.50
C ARG A 61 -4.63 -1.72 2.73
N ARG A 62 -4.95 -0.43 2.59
CA ARG A 62 -5.09 0.44 3.75
C ARG A 62 -6.43 0.10 4.41
N GLU A 63 -6.42 -0.09 5.73
CA GLU A 63 -7.67 -0.23 6.47
C GLU A 63 -8.49 1.05 6.27
N GLY A 64 -9.66 0.89 5.65
CA GLY A 64 -10.62 1.96 5.49
C GLY A 64 -11.37 2.15 6.81
N ILE A 65 -11.54 3.39 7.24
CA ILE A 65 -12.40 3.71 8.38
C ILE A 65 -13.82 3.24 8.00
N SER A 66 -14.30 2.18 8.63
CA SER A 66 -15.70 1.78 8.53
C SER A 66 -16.54 2.81 9.29
N LEU A 67 -17.14 3.77 8.55
CA LEU A 67 -18.11 4.73 9.09
C LEU A 67 -19.39 4.05 9.66
N ILE A 68 -19.49 2.72 9.53
CA ILE A 68 -20.65 1.93 9.97
C ILE A 68 -20.68 1.76 11.50
N GLN A 69 -19.66 2.21 12.25
CA GLN A 69 -19.74 2.22 13.72
C GLN A 69 -20.46 3.46 14.30
N TYR A 70 -20.77 4.48 13.49
CA TYR A 70 -21.39 5.71 14.00
C TYR A 70 -22.92 5.67 14.14
N THR A 71 -23.58 4.57 13.74
CA THR A 71 -25.04 4.39 13.92
C THR A 71 -25.41 3.64 15.20
N GLY A 72 -24.46 3.41 16.12
CA GLY A 72 -24.64 2.51 17.27
C GLY A 72 -24.78 3.14 18.65
N LYS A 73 -24.61 4.46 18.82
CA LYS A 73 -24.85 5.17 20.10
C LYS A 73 -25.25 6.64 19.86
N SER A 74 -26.36 6.86 19.16
CA SER A 74 -27.09 8.13 19.28
C SER A 74 -28.28 7.88 20.19
N ASN A 75 -28.35 8.58 21.32
CA ASN A 75 -29.56 8.63 22.13
C ASN A 75 -30.69 9.16 21.25
N ASN A 76 -31.64 8.27 20.93
CA ASN A 76 -32.78 8.43 20.02
C ASN A 76 -33.70 9.63 20.29
N GLY A 77 -33.42 10.47 21.30
CA GLY A 77 -34.15 11.71 21.57
C GLY A 77 -33.79 12.86 20.63
N ALA A 78 -32.51 13.03 20.29
CA ALA A 78 -32.03 14.20 19.54
C ALA A 78 -32.45 14.16 18.06
N ILE A 79 -32.34 13.00 17.42
CA ILE A 79 -32.75 12.83 16.01
C ILE A 79 -34.27 12.98 15.86
N ARG A 80 -35.04 12.52 16.85
CA ARG A 80 -36.50 12.64 16.83
C ARG A 80 -36.99 14.08 17.02
N ALA A 81 -36.28 14.88 17.81
CA ALA A 81 -36.59 16.30 17.98
C ALA A 81 -36.34 17.10 16.70
N LEU A 82 -35.25 16.79 15.98
CA LEU A 82 -34.95 17.43 14.69
C LEU A 82 -35.98 17.06 13.62
N GLN A 83 -36.42 15.80 13.59
CA GLN A 83 -37.43 15.35 12.63
C GLN A 83 -38.81 15.98 12.89
N MET A 84 -39.22 16.11 14.16
CA MET A 84 -40.45 16.83 14.51
C MET A 84 -40.42 18.33 14.21
N ALA A 85 -39.24 18.97 14.27
CA ALA A 85 -39.11 20.39 13.98
C ALA A 85 -39.16 20.69 12.47
N LEU A 86 -38.69 19.76 11.63
CA LEU A 86 -38.66 19.90 10.17
C LEU A 86 -40.01 19.59 9.52
N GLU A 87 -40.80 18.67 10.08
CA GLU A 87 -42.14 18.32 9.55
C GLU A 87 -43.24 19.34 9.90
N ARG A 88 -42.87 20.46 10.54
CA ARG A 88 -43.82 21.49 11.00
C ARG A 88 -43.70 22.83 10.26
N PHE A 89 -43.00 22.85 9.12
CA PHE A 89 -42.96 23.96 8.18
C PHE A 89 -43.49 23.54 6.82
#